data_AF-A0A353F3A8-F1
#
_entry.id   AF-A0A353F3A8-F1
#
_cell.length_a   1.000
_cell.length_b   1.000
_cell.length_c   1.000
_cell.angle_alpha   90.00
_cell.angle_beta   90.00
_cell.angle_gamma   90.00
#
_symmetry.space_group_name_H-M   'P 1'
#
loop_
_entity.id
_entity.type
_entity.pdbx_description
1 polymer ?
#
loop_
_entity_poly.entity_id
_entity_poly.type
_entity_poly.pdbx_seq_one_letter_code
_entity_poly.pdbx_strand_id
1 'polypeptide(L)'
;MEESFVVDGSEGKAKMTRAMSITTKRGDKGFTDLLFGGKASKGDPQIEALGAIDELNANLGIARVLVDGEVARAIDQIQEWLVTLMGELAMPMGKEIEYEKSGFGRISTIEIEWLEDWSASIEKEEKFKGWLRPGERGGEVSARIHLARTVA
;
A
#
# COMPACT_ATOMS: atom_id res chain seq x y z
N MET A 1 -8.04 26.72 -10.48
CA MET A 1 -6.91 27.65 -10.59
C MET A 1 -6.36 27.78 -9.20
N GLU A 2 -5.27 27.10 -8.92
CA GLU A 2 -4.43 27.40 -7.76
C GLU A 2 -3.01 27.09 -8.20
N GLU A 3 -2.23 28.16 -8.37
CA GLU A 3 -0.85 28.14 -8.83
C GLU A 3 0.05 28.08 -7.60
N SER A 4 0.79 26.97 -7.42
CA SER A 4 1.82 26.89 -6.39
C SER A 4 3.12 27.50 -6.92
N PHE A 5 3.45 28.69 -6.43
CA PHE A 5 4.73 29.36 -6.65
C PHE A 5 5.82 28.72 -5.78
N VAL A 6 6.89 28.21 -6.39
CA VAL A 6 8.19 28.04 -5.72
C VAL A 6 9.13 29.02 -6.41
N VAL A 7 9.53 30.07 -5.69
CA VAL A 7 10.52 31.04 -6.15
C VAL A 7 11.89 30.47 -5.80
N ASP A 8 12.63 30.01 -6.81
CA ASP A 8 14.08 29.92 -6.71
C ASP A 8 14.69 30.95 -7.67
N GLY A 9 15.51 31.82 -7.10
CA GLY A 9 16.16 32.91 -7.78
C GLY A 9 17.42 32.41 -8.49
N SER A 10 17.26 31.87 -9.68
CA SER A 10 18.33 31.86 -10.69
C SER A 10 17.71 31.72 -12.09
N GLU A 11 18.19 32.53 -13.02
CA GLU A 11 17.72 32.57 -14.40
C GLU A 11 17.96 31.22 -15.10
N GLY A 12 16.93 30.39 -15.11
CA GLY A 12 16.85 29.17 -15.92
C GLY A 12 15.39 28.95 -16.26
N LYS A 13 15.06 28.93 -17.56
CA LYS A 13 13.68 28.70 -18.05
C LYS A 13 13.09 27.47 -17.36
N ALA A 14 12.20 27.68 -16.39
CA ALA A 14 11.48 26.62 -15.72
C ALA A 14 10.63 25.89 -16.77
N LYS A 15 11.02 24.65 -17.08
CA LYS A 15 10.24 23.76 -17.95
C LYS A 15 9.01 23.34 -17.14
N MET A 16 7.91 24.08 -17.29
CA MET A 16 6.63 23.70 -16.69
C MET A 16 6.20 22.33 -17.21
N THR A 17 6.42 21.29 -16.43
CA THR A 17 5.74 20.01 -16.63
C THR A 17 4.29 20.23 -16.20
N ARG A 18 3.39 20.28 -17.19
CA ARG A 18 1.96 20.31 -16.93
C ARG A 18 1.64 19.04 -16.14
N ALA A 19 1.25 19.18 -14.87
CA ALA A 19 0.83 18.05 -14.06
C ALA A 19 -0.25 17.30 -14.86
N MET A 20 0.01 16.04 -15.19
CA MET A 20 -0.93 15.21 -15.92
C MET A 20 -2.21 15.09 -15.09
N SER A 21 -3.36 15.13 -15.76
CA SER A 21 -4.64 14.88 -15.09
C SER A 21 -4.62 13.50 -14.43
N ILE A 22 -5.02 13.41 -13.16
CA ILE A 22 -5.21 12.15 -12.45
C ILE A 22 -6.29 11.31 -13.17
N THR A 23 -7.31 11.96 -13.75
CA THR A 23 -8.36 11.29 -14.52
C THR A 23 -7.99 11.22 -16.01
N THR A 24 -7.83 9.99 -16.53
CA THR A 24 -7.42 9.75 -17.92
C THR A 24 -8.54 9.21 -18.82
N LYS A 25 -9.67 8.79 -18.23
CA LYS A 25 -10.84 8.17 -18.91
C LYS A 25 -10.56 6.85 -19.66
N ARG A 26 -9.31 6.34 -19.62
CA ARG A 26 -8.94 5.11 -20.34
C ARG A 26 -9.68 3.86 -19.85
N GLY A 27 -10.15 3.90 -18.61
CA GLY A 27 -10.88 2.80 -17.99
C GLY A 27 -12.40 2.93 -17.94
N ASP A 28 -12.98 3.91 -18.65
CA ASP A 28 -14.42 4.16 -18.64
C ASP A 28 -15.22 3.03 -19.30
N LYS A 29 -14.57 2.21 -20.13
CA LYS A 29 -15.17 1.01 -20.76
C LYS A 29 -15.11 -0.24 -19.88
N GLY A 30 -14.75 -0.11 -18.59
CA GLY A 30 -14.68 -1.24 -17.66
C GLY A 30 -13.37 -2.04 -17.69
N PHE A 31 -12.33 -1.52 -18.35
CA PHE A 31 -11.01 -2.16 -18.40
C PHE A 31 -9.96 -1.29 -17.71
N THR A 32 -8.85 -1.88 -17.30
CA THR A 32 -7.67 -1.16 -16.80
C THR A 32 -6.42 -1.71 -17.48
N ASP A 33 -5.37 -0.90 -17.52
CA ASP A 33 -4.08 -1.32 -18.05
C ASP A 33 -3.30 -2.08 -16.96
N LEU A 34 -2.57 -3.11 -17.37
CA LEU A 34 -1.64 -3.85 -16.52
C LEU A 34 -0.20 -3.35 -16.71
N LEU A 35 0.70 -3.74 -15.81
CA LEU A 35 2.13 -3.48 -15.97
C LEU A 35 2.66 -4.14 -17.26
N PHE A 36 3.65 -3.51 -17.89
CA PHE A 36 4.27 -3.99 -19.14
C PHE A 36 3.30 -4.19 -20.32
N GLY A 37 2.08 -3.63 -20.22
CA GLY A 37 1.08 -3.61 -21.28
C GLY A 37 0.01 -4.69 -21.13
N GLY A 38 -1.02 -4.59 -21.97
CA GLY A 38 -2.23 -5.39 -21.86
C GLY A 38 -3.32 -4.69 -21.05
N LYS A 39 -4.51 -5.32 -21.03
CA LYS A 39 -5.68 -4.82 -20.32
C LYS A 39 -6.39 -5.96 -19.62
N ALA A 40 -6.85 -5.70 -18.40
CA ALA A 40 -7.73 -6.58 -17.64
C ALA A 40 -9.11 -5.94 -17.49
N SER A 41 -10.14 -6.76 -17.35
CA SER A 41 -11.45 -6.29 -16.89
C SER A 41 -11.32 -5.75 -15.47
N LYS A 42 -12.06 -4.70 -15.11
CA LYS A 42 -12.09 -4.22 -13.72
C LYS A 42 -12.75 -5.20 -12.75
N GLY A 43 -13.47 -6.20 -13.26
CA GLY A 43 -13.99 -7.33 -12.48
C GLY A 43 -13.14 -8.59 -12.59
N ASP A 44 -11.91 -8.49 -13.09
CA ASP A 44 -10.97 -9.62 -13.11
C ASP A 44 -10.46 -9.91 -11.69
N PRO A 45 -10.32 -11.19 -11.26
CA PRO A 45 -9.80 -11.54 -9.94
C PRO A 45 -8.43 -10.92 -9.60
N GLN A 46 -7.57 -10.71 -10.61
CA GLN A 46 -6.29 -10.01 -10.43
C GLN A 46 -6.51 -8.57 -9.95
N ILE A 47 -7.48 -7.87 -10.53
CA ILE A 47 -7.81 -6.49 -10.19
C ILE A 47 -8.55 -6.41 -8.85
N GLU A 48 -9.38 -7.40 -8.53
CA GLU A 48 -10.02 -7.52 -7.21
C GLU A 48 -8.97 -7.68 -6.10
N ALA A 49 -7.99 -8.57 -6.29
CA ALA A 49 -6.89 -8.74 -5.34
C ALA A 49 -6.06 -7.46 -5.14
N LEU A 50 -5.75 -6.74 -6.22
CA LEU A 50 -5.08 -5.43 -6.13
C LEU A 50 -5.91 -4.42 -5.32
N GLY A 51 -7.22 -4.37 -5.56
CA GLY A 51 -8.12 -3.49 -4.84
C GLY A 51 -8.19 -3.81 -3.34
N ALA A 52 -8.25 -5.09 -2.97
CA ALA A 52 -8.27 -5.52 -1.57
C ALA A 52 -6.96 -5.14 -0.83
N ILE A 53 -5.81 -5.28 -1.49
CA ILE A 53 -4.52 -4.89 -0.91
C ILE A 53 -4.42 -3.37 -0.76
N ASP A 54 -4.90 -2.60 -1.74
CA ASP A 54 -4.95 -1.14 -1.65
C ASP A 54 -5.90 -0.68 -0.52
N GLU A 55 -7.03 -1.38 -0.33
CA GLU A 55 -7.96 -1.12 0.77
C GLU A 55 -7.32 -1.39 2.14
N LEU A 56 -6.59 -2.50 2.28
CA LEU A 56 -5.81 -2.78 3.49
C LEU A 56 -4.77 -1.68 3.75
N ASN A 57 -4.02 -1.32 2.70
CA ASN A 57 -2.98 -0.28 2.77
C ASN A 57 -3.57 1.07 3.23
N ALA A 58 -4.72 1.47 2.68
CA ALA A 58 -5.43 2.67 3.09
C ALA A 58 -5.87 2.59 4.56
N ASN A 59 -6.45 1.47 5.01
CA ASN A 59 -6.87 1.28 6.40
C ASN A 59 -5.70 1.35 7.38
N LEU A 60 -4.55 0.76 7.03
CA LEU A 60 -3.31 0.88 7.81
C LEU A 60 -2.84 2.34 7.91
N GLY A 61 -2.91 3.09 6.81
CA GLY A 61 -2.55 4.52 6.80
C GLY A 61 -3.38 5.34 7.79
N ILE A 62 -4.67 5.04 7.91
CA ILE A 62 -5.55 5.72 8.87
C ILE A 62 -5.16 5.40 10.33
N ALA A 63 -4.68 4.19 10.62
CA ALA A 63 -4.14 3.86 11.93
C ALA A 63 -2.77 4.52 12.18
N ARG A 64 -1.90 4.54 11.15
CA ARG A 64 -0.54 5.06 11.22
C ARG A 64 -0.47 6.53 11.62
N VAL A 65 -1.39 7.37 11.12
CA VAL A 65 -1.41 8.81 11.42
C VAL A 65 -1.73 9.14 12.88
N LEU A 66 -2.12 8.15 13.69
CA LEU A 66 -2.48 8.31 15.10
C LEU A 66 -1.42 7.72 16.06
N VAL A 67 -0.32 7.18 15.52
CA VAL A 67 0.75 6.56 16.30
C VAL A 67 2.10 7.14 15.90
N ASP A 68 3.08 7.02 16.79
CA ASP A 68 4.45 7.45 16.58
C ASP A 68 5.43 6.31 16.89
N GLY A 69 6.72 6.55 16.65
CA GLY A 69 7.78 5.67 17.10
C GLY A 69 7.83 4.34 16.34
N GLU A 70 8.01 3.24 17.07
CA GLU A 70 8.21 1.91 16.49
C GLU A 70 6.98 1.40 15.74
N VAL A 71 5.78 1.58 16.30
CA VAL A 71 4.52 1.13 15.67
C VAL A 71 4.29 1.86 14.34
N ALA A 72 4.52 3.18 14.30
CA ALA A 72 4.36 3.95 13.07
C ALA A 72 5.32 3.48 11.97
N ARG A 73 6.58 3.20 12.32
CA ARG A 73 7.59 2.67 11.38
C ARG A 73 7.26 1.25 10.92
N ALA A 74 6.76 0.41 11.80
CA ALA A 74 6.34 -0.94 11.45
C ALA A 74 5.17 -0.92 10.46
N ILE A 75 4.16 -0.08 10.70
CA ILE A 75 3.04 0.09 9.76
C ILE A 75 3.54 0.66 8.43
N ASP A 76 4.41 1.67 8.44
CA ASP A 76 5.02 2.23 7.22
C ASP A 76 5.75 1.17 6.40
N GLN A 77 6.58 0.35 7.05
CA GLN A 77 7.30 -0.74 6.40
C GLN A 77 6.36 -1.78 5.78
N ILE A 78 5.28 -2.14 6.48
CA ILE A 78 4.26 -3.06 5.95
C ILE A 78 3.56 -2.43 4.74
N GLN A 79 3.22 -1.14 4.79
CA GLN A 79 2.60 -0.44 3.67
C GLN A 79 3.52 -0.39 2.43
N GLU A 80 4.83 -0.22 2.61
CA GLU A 80 5.81 -0.34 1.52
C GLU A 80 5.77 -1.75 0.90
N TRP A 81 5.74 -2.80 1.71
CA TRP A 81 5.64 -4.17 1.23
C TRP A 81 4.31 -4.47 0.52
N LEU A 82 3.19 -3.92 1.00
CA LEU A 82 1.91 -4.02 0.29
C LEU A 82 1.99 -3.34 -1.09
N VAL A 83 2.72 -2.22 -1.23
CA VAL A 83 2.97 -1.60 -2.54
C VAL A 83 3.82 -2.52 -3.44
N THR A 84 4.86 -3.14 -2.91
CA THR A 84 5.67 -4.13 -3.63
C THR A 84 4.80 -5.31 -4.10
N LEU A 85 3.95 -5.85 -3.22
CA LEU A 85 3.04 -6.94 -3.54
C LEU A 85 2.01 -6.54 -4.61
N MET A 86 1.48 -5.31 -4.55
CA MET A 86 0.62 -4.78 -5.62
C MET A 86 1.36 -4.68 -6.95
N GLY A 87 2.64 -4.29 -6.94
CA GLY A 87 3.48 -4.32 -8.13
C GLY A 87 3.55 -5.72 -8.74
N GLU A 88 3.85 -6.72 -7.92
CA GLU A 88 3.95 -8.12 -8.34
C GLU A 88 2.62 -8.63 -8.91
N LEU A 89 1.50 -8.34 -8.25
CA LEU A 89 0.18 -8.75 -8.71
C LEU A 89 -0.33 -7.97 -9.92
N ALA A 90 0.17 -6.76 -10.21
CA ALA A 90 -0.22 -5.99 -11.39
C ALA A 90 0.47 -6.46 -12.68
N MET A 91 1.40 -7.41 -12.58
CA MET A 91 2.09 -8.03 -13.69
C MET A 91 1.16 -9.01 -14.47
N PRO A 92 1.04 -8.90 -15.80
CA PRO A 92 0.37 -9.91 -16.61
C PRO A 92 1.12 -11.25 -16.58
N MET A 93 0.40 -12.36 -16.76
CA MET A 93 1.03 -13.68 -16.93
C MET A 93 2.05 -13.69 -18.08
N GLY A 94 3.22 -14.27 -17.85
CA GLY A 94 4.27 -14.37 -18.87
C GLY A 94 5.17 -13.14 -18.98
N LYS A 95 5.10 -12.20 -18.02
CA LYS A 95 5.93 -10.99 -17.94
C LYS A 95 6.95 -11.02 -16.80
N GLU A 96 7.27 -12.21 -16.30
CA GLU A 96 8.16 -12.40 -15.15
C GLU A 96 9.56 -11.86 -15.44
N ILE A 97 10.08 -12.07 -16.66
CA ILE A 97 11.41 -11.59 -17.07
C ILE A 97 11.45 -10.06 -17.10
N GLU A 98 10.41 -9.41 -17.61
CA GLU A 98 10.29 -7.95 -17.61
C GLU A 98 10.15 -7.40 -16.18
N TYR A 99 9.39 -8.09 -15.32
CA TYR A 99 9.25 -7.73 -13.92
C TYR A 99 10.58 -7.79 -13.18
N GLU A 100 11.37 -8.86 -13.33
CA GLU A 100 12.70 -8.95 -12.70
C GLU A 100 13.65 -7.83 -13.17
N LYS A 101 13.59 -7.48 -14.47
CA LYS A 101 14.42 -6.40 -15.03
C LYS A 101 14.01 -5.02 -14.54
N SER A 102 12.77 -4.84 -14.11
CA SER A 102 12.27 -3.55 -13.62
C SER A 102 12.86 -3.16 -12.26
N GLY A 103 13.31 -4.15 -11.47
CA GLY A 103 13.85 -3.92 -10.13
C GLY A 103 12.81 -3.51 -9.08
N PHE A 104 11.52 -3.72 -9.32
CA PHE A 104 10.46 -3.40 -8.35
C PHE A 104 10.52 -4.24 -7.06
N GLY A 105 11.23 -5.36 -7.08
CA GLY A 105 11.32 -6.29 -5.95
C GLY A 105 10.10 -7.21 -5.84
N ARG A 106 10.20 -8.20 -4.96
CA ARG A 106 9.13 -9.15 -4.64
C ARG A 106 9.08 -9.37 -3.13
N ILE A 107 7.92 -9.79 -2.66
CA ILE A 107 7.82 -10.32 -1.31
C ILE A 107 8.55 -11.67 -1.27
N SER A 108 9.41 -11.82 -0.28
CA SER A 108 10.24 -13.00 -0.05
C SER A 108 10.06 -13.53 1.37
N THR A 109 10.84 -14.54 1.73
CA THR A 109 10.85 -15.06 3.11
C THR A 109 11.37 -14.03 4.10
N ILE A 110 12.17 -13.05 3.67
CA ILE A 110 12.75 -12.03 4.56
C ILE A 110 11.64 -11.18 5.20
N GLU A 111 10.67 -10.72 4.41
CA GLU A 111 9.56 -9.91 4.90
C GLU A 111 8.63 -10.72 5.83
N ILE A 112 8.44 -12.02 5.52
CA ILE A 112 7.63 -12.95 6.33
C ILE A 112 8.30 -13.19 7.69
N GLU A 113 9.60 -13.50 7.69
CA GLU A 113 10.38 -13.73 8.91
C GLU A 113 10.39 -12.47 9.80
N TRP A 114 10.48 -11.28 9.22
CA TRP A 114 10.38 -10.03 9.97
C TRP A 114 9.02 -9.88 10.66
N LEU A 115 7.91 -10.21 9.98
CA LEU A 115 6.56 -10.15 10.56
C LEU A 115 6.40 -11.15 11.71
N GLU A 116 6.94 -12.37 11.55
CA GLU A 116 6.93 -13.40 12.58
C GLU A 116 7.73 -12.96 13.82
N ASP A 117 8.93 -12.43 13.61
CA ASP A 117 9.79 -11.93 14.69
C ASP A 117 9.17 -10.73 15.42
N TRP A 118 8.55 -9.80 14.69
CA TRP A 118 7.88 -8.65 15.27
C TRP A 118 6.61 -9.04 16.03
N SER A 119 5.81 -9.97 15.50
CA SER A 119 4.66 -10.52 16.22
C SER A 119 5.11 -11.22 17.51
N ALA A 120 6.18 -12.01 17.45
CA ALA A 120 6.73 -12.71 18.61
C ALA A 120 7.33 -11.75 19.65
N SER A 121 7.81 -10.55 19.27
CA SER A 121 8.27 -9.56 20.25
C SER A 121 7.09 -8.95 21.03
N ILE A 122 5.98 -8.63 20.36
CA ILE A 122 4.76 -8.09 20.97
C ILE A 122 4.14 -9.12 21.95
N GLU A 123 4.06 -10.39 21.56
CA GLU A 123 3.50 -11.45 22.41
C GLU A 123 4.32 -11.74 23.67
N LYS A 124 5.63 -11.44 23.67
CA LYS A 124 6.47 -11.58 24.86
C LYS A 124 6.14 -10.55 25.93
N GLU A 125 5.73 -9.35 25.52
CA GLU A 125 5.40 -8.26 26.43
C GLU A 125 4.03 -8.45 27.09
N GLU A 126 3.06 -8.97 26.34
CA GLU A 126 1.67 -9.06 26.80
C GLU A 126 1.05 -10.44 26.53
N LYS A 127 0.65 -11.15 27.60
CA LYS A 127 -0.07 -12.42 27.49
C LYS A 127 -1.57 -12.20 27.59
N PHE A 128 -2.28 -12.33 26.47
CA PHE A 128 -3.73 -12.26 26.44
C PHE A 128 -4.40 -13.63 26.75
N LYS A 129 -5.52 -13.61 27.47
CA LYS A 129 -6.36 -14.79 27.72
C LYS A 129 -7.82 -14.45 27.41
N GLY A 130 -8.51 -15.32 26.68
CA GLY A 130 -9.93 -15.18 26.36
C GLY A 130 -10.18 -14.59 24.97
N TRP A 131 -11.30 -13.89 24.83
CA TRP A 131 -11.72 -13.22 23.59
C TRP A 131 -11.71 -11.70 23.79
N LEU A 132 -11.25 -10.97 22.80
CA LEU A 132 -11.29 -9.50 22.78
C LEU A 132 -12.42 -9.04 21.87
N ARG A 133 -13.22 -8.06 22.33
CA ARG A 133 -14.13 -7.33 21.45
C ARG A 133 -13.39 -6.11 20.88
N PRO A 134 -13.32 -5.91 19.55
CA PRO A 134 -12.69 -4.73 18.96
C PRO A 134 -13.18 -3.42 19.61
N GLY A 135 -12.24 -2.61 20.10
CA GLY A 135 -12.54 -1.32 20.76
C GLY A 135 -12.95 -1.40 22.24
N GLU A 136 -13.04 -2.59 22.85
CA GLU A 136 -13.51 -2.75 24.24
C GLU A 136 -12.66 -2.00 25.29
N ARG A 137 -11.33 -2.02 25.12
CA ARG A 137 -10.41 -1.30 26.03
C ARG A 137 -10.28 0.19 25.70
N GLY A 138 -11.06 0.69 24.75
CA GLY A 138 -10.93 2.04 24.20
C GLY A 138 -9.70 2.19 23.31
N GLY A 139 -9.47 3.41 22.81
CA GLY A 139 -8.34 3.75 21.95
C GLY A 139 -8.69 3.68 20.47
N GLU A 140 -8.68 4.84 19.82
CA GLU A 140 -9.03 4.98 18.40
C GLU A 140 -8.08 4.18 17.49
N VAL A 141 -6.78 4.19 17.80
CA VAL A 141 -5.76 3.39 17.11
C VAL A 141 -6.10 1.90 17.13
N SER A 142 -6.42 1.36 18.30
CA SER A 142 -6.72 -0.08 18.44
C SER A 142 -7.94 -0.47 17.59
N ALA A 143 -8.99 0.35 17.59
CA ALA A 143 -10.17 0.11 16.76
C ALA A 143 -9.84 0.12 15.26
N ARG A 144 -9.00 1.06 14.81
CA ARG A 144 -8.56 1.16 13.40
C ARG A 144 -7.65 0.00 13.00
N ILE A 145 -6.75 -0.46 13.88
CA ILE A 145 -5.95 -1.67 13.65
C ILE A 145 -6.84 -2.92 13.58
N HIS A 146 -7.86 -3.03 14.43
CA HIS A 146 -8.83 -4.12 14.35
C HIS A 146 -9.61 -4.13 13.03
N LEU A 147 -9.94 -2.95 12.49
CA LEU A 147 -10.57 -2.81 11.18
C LEU A 147 -9.62 -3.25 10.06
N ALA A 148 -8.38 -2.75 10.04
CA ALA A 148 -7.37 -3.16 9.06
C ALA A 148 -7.17 -4.68 9.05
N ARG A 149 -7.12 -5.33 10.21
CA ARG A 149 -7.03 -6.80 10.34
C ARG A 149 -8.21 -7.53 9.69
N THR A 150 -9.41 -6.96 9.61
CA THR A 150 -10.54 -7.62 8.93
C THR A 150 -10.50 -7.48 7.41
N VAL A 151 -9.70 -6.55 6.89
CA VAL A 151 -9.50 -6.32 5.46
C VAL A 151 -8.35 -7.19 4.92
N ALA A 152 -7.39 -7.56 5.78
CA ALA A 152 -6.24 -8.43 5.47
C ALA A 152 -6.65 -9.91 5.36
#